data_AF-A0A4R1BPY4-F1
#
_entry.id   AF-A0A4R1BPY4-F1
#
_cell.length_a   1.000
_cell.length_b   1.000
_cell.length_c   1.000
_cell.angle_alpha   90.00
_cell.angle_beta   90.00
_cell.angle_gamma   90.00
#
_symmetry.space_group_name_H-M   'P 1'
#
loop_
_entity.id
_entity.type
_entity.pdbx_description
1 polymer ?
#
loop_
_entity_poly.entity_id
_entity_poly.type
_entity_poly.pdbx_seq_one_letter_code
_entity_poly.pdbx_strand_id
1 'polypeptide(L)'
;YEKGAFTGATQRKIGLVEAAAGGTLFLDELGDIPLSLQVKLLRLLETGTFRRVGGVETLRADFRLVAATHRGVKEMVEAGTFRRDLYYRISAFPIHLPALRERREDLGVLVENLLQRLAPERTLHLAPGAFERLMAYGFPGNIRELRNILERAVLLSDGDSIGPEQLPEDLAPLPAAMPDKQPAIVPLDEAERNYVRWALEQKGGDKKALAEALGISERTLYRKLEPN
;
A
#
# COMPACT_ATOMS: atom_id res chain seq x y z
N TYR A 1 -2.29 25.50 20.67
CA TYR A 1 -2.70 25.39 22.09
C TYR A 1 -2.37 26.70 22.80
N GLU A 2 -3.08 26.99 23.90
CA GLU A 2 -2.79 28.16 24.75
C GLU A 2 -1.68 27.85 25.77
N LYS A 3 -1.07 28.91 26.32
CA LYS A 3 -0.12 28.78 27.43
C LYS A 3 -0.82 28.14 28.62
N GLY A 4 -0.20 27.11 29.22
CA GLY A 4 -0.74 26.39 30.38
C GLY A 4 -1.77 25.30 30.05
N ALA A 5 -1.98 24.95 28.77
CA ALA A 5 -2.95 23.93 28.38
C ALA A 5 -2.60 22.50 28.86
N PHE A 6 -1.31 22.22 29.11
CA PHE A 6 -0.80 20.96 29.66
C PHE A 6 0.60 21.21 30.27
N THR A 7 1.15 20.22 30.98
CA THR A 7 2.50 20.30 31.57
C THR A 7 3.55 20.57 30.48
N GLY A 8 4.26 21.70 30.59
CA GLY A 8 5.26 22.13 29.61
C GLY A 8 4.73 23.07 28.50
N ALA A 9 3.44 23.43 28.49
CA ALA A 9 2.90 24.44 27.56
C ALA A 9 3.30 25.86 27.98
N THR A 10 4.57 26.23 27.84
CA THR A 10 5.14 27.52 28.29
C THR A 10 4.78 28.70 27.38
N GLN A 11 4.43 28.43 26.12
CA GLN A 11 4.08 29.44 25.12
C GLN A 11 2.83 29.03 24.33
N ARG A 12 2.18 29.99 23.67
CA ARG A 12 1.10 29.72 22.72
C ARG A 12 1.69 29.15 21.42
N LYS A 13 1.05 28.13 20.86
CA LYS A 13 1.41 27.55 19.54
C LYS A 13 0.21 27.54 18.60
N ILE A 14 0.39 28.09 17.40
CA ILE A 14 -0.62 28.08 16.32
C ILE A 14 -0.86 26.63 15.87
N GLY A 15 -2.12 26.25 15.67
CA GLY A 15 -2.51 24.93 15.18
C GLY A 15 -2.63 24.89 13.66
N LEU A 16 -2.70 23.68 13.08
CA LEU A 16 -2.78 23.48 11.62
C LEU A 16 -3.97 24.20 10.98
N VAL A 17 -5.14 24.16 11.63
CA VAL A 17 -6.36 24.83 11.15
C VAL A 17 -6.21 26.35 11.11
N GLU A 18 -5.59 26.93 12.14
CA GLU A 18 -5.35 28.37 12.24
C GLU A 18 -4.30 28.81 11.21
N ALA A 19 -3.27 27.99 10.98
CA ALA A 19 -2.25 28.25 9.97
C ALA A 19 -2.78 28.14 8.53
N ALA A 20 -3.81 27.32 8.30
CA ALA A 20 -4.41 27.10 6.98
C ALA A 20 -5.56 28.07 6.65
N ALA A 21 -5.87 29.02 7.54
CA ALA A 21 -6.95 29.99 7.33
C ALA A 21 -6.71 30.82 6.05
N GLY A 22 -7.71 30.86 5.16
CA GLY A 22 -7.63 31.48 3.84
C GLY A 22 -6.90 30.65 2.77
N GLY A 23 -6.47 29.43 3.11
CA GLY A 23 -5.68 28.56 2.25
C GLY A 23 -6.23 27.14 2.11
N THR A 24 -5.34 26.16 2.05
CA THR A 24 -5.68 24.73 1.94
C THR A 24 -5.12 23.96 3.14
N LEU A 25 -5.98 23.17 3.80
CA LEU A 25 -5.60 22.21 4.81
C LEU A 25 -5.50 20.83 4.16
N PHE A 26 -4.28 20.27 4.10
CA PHE A 26 -4.05 18.90 3.67
C PHE A 26 -3.95 17.97 4.88
N LEU A 27 -4.79 16.94 4.93
CA LEU A 27 -4.76 15.90 5.96
C LEU A 27 -4.41 14.55 5.32
N ASP A 28 -3.22 14.04 5.61
CA ASP A 28 -2.83 12.68 5.23
C ASP A 28 -3.31 11.67 6.29
N GLU A 29 -3.46 10.41 5.87
CA GLU A 29 -3.85 9.28 6.73
C GLU A 29 -5.13 9.52 7.54
N LEU A 30 -6.14 10.14 6.91
CA LEU A 30 -7.40 10.49 7.58
C LEU A 30 -8.12 9.26 8.19
N GLY A 31 -7.92 8.07 7.63
CA GLY A 31 -8.48 6.82 8.17
C GLY A 31 -8.00 6.48 9.59
N ASP A 32 -6.86 7.01 10.03
CA ASP A 32 -6.27 6.64 11.33
C ASP A 32 -6.61 7.61 12.46
N ILE A 33 -7.42 8.63 12.17
CA ILE A 33 -7.84 9.58 13.20
C ILE A 33 -8.85 8.91 14.18
N PRO A 34 -8.64 9.05 15.50
CA PRO A 34 -9.58 8.52 16.49
C PRO A 34 -10.99 9.10 16.34
N LEU A 35 -12.02 8.31 16.67
CA LEU A 35 -13.43 8.72 16.62
C LEU A 35 -13.71 10.06 17.33
N SER A 36 -13.03 10.34 18.44
CA SER A 36 -13.17 11.59 19.19
C SER A 36 -12.68 12.81 18.41
N LEU A 37 -11.65 12.66 17.57
CA LEU A 37 -11.16 13.69 16.67
C LEU A 37 -12.04 13.82 15.42
N GLN A 38 -12.64 12.71 14.96
CA GLN A 38 -13.60 12.75 13.84
C GLN A 38 -14.77 13.69 14.15
N VAL A 39 -15.31 13.67 15.38
CA VAL A 39 -16.37 14.60 15.82
C VAL A 39 -15.92 16.06 15.77
N LYS A 40 -14.69 16.34 16.19
CA LYS A 40 -14.13 17.70 16.18
C LYS A 40 -13.89 18.19 14.76
N LEU A 41 -13.39 17.31 13.89
CA LEU A 41 -13.18 17.61 12.47
C LEU A 41 -14.50 17.86 11.77
N LEU A 42 -15.52 17.03 12.01
CA LEU A 42 -16.86 17.24 11.45
C LEU A 42 -17.41 18.62 11.83
N ARG A 43 -17.38 18.97 13.12
CA ARG A 43 -17.81 20.30 13.59
C ARG A 43 -17.06 21.43 12.89
N LEU A 44 -15.74 21.30 12.77
CA LEU A 44 -14.92 22.27 12.06
C LEU A 44 -15.36 22.41 10.59
N LEU A 45 -15.65 21.32 9.89
CA LEU A 45 -16.07 21.35 8.49
C LEU A 45 -17.51 21.84 8.29
N GLU A 46 -18.37 21.71 9.29
CA GLU A 46 -19.76 22.17 9.25
C GLU A 46 -19.88 23.66 9.59
N THR A 47 -19.22 24.11 10.66
CA THR A 47 -19.40 25.47 11.18
C THR A 47 -18.24 26.40 10.86
N GLY A 48 -17.10 25.88 10.41
CA GLY A 48 -15.86 26.64 10.24
C GLY A 48 -15.24 27.08 11.58
N THR A 49 -15.69 26.55 12.72
CA THR A 49 -15.24 27.00 14.04
C THR A 49 -14.44 25.95 14.80
N PHE A 50 -13.46 26.39 15.57
CA PHE A 50 -12.66 25.54 16.45
C PHE A 50 -12.28 26.25 17.74
N ARG A 51 -11.71 25.49 18.68
CA ARG A 51 -11.10 26.02 19.90
C ARG A 51 -9.68 25.51 20.02
N ARG A 52 -8.78 26.34 20.55
CA ARG A 52 -7.44 25.89 20.91
C ARG A 52 -7.53 24.96 22.11
N VAL A 53 -6.63 23.98 22.19
CA VAL A 53 -6.48 23.16 23.39
C VAL A 53 -6.15 24.08 24.57
N GLY A 54 -6.92 23.98 25.65
CA GLY A 54 -6.83 24.84 26.84
C GLY A 54 -7.53 26.20 26.71
N GLY A 55 -8.04 26.56 25.53
CA GLY A 55 -8.76 27.81 25.30
C GLY A 55 -10.28 27.64 25.33
N VAL A 56 -10.98 28.66 25.80
CA VAL A 56 -12.45 28.74 25.77
C VAL A 56 -12.98 29.58 24.59
N GLU A 57 -12.11 30.39 23.99
CA GLU A 57 -12.42 31.22 22.84
C GLU A 57 -12.74 30.35 21.61
N THR A 58 -13.88 30.65 20.97
CA THR A 58 -14.27 30.03 19.71
C THR A 58 -13.72 30.88 18.57
N LEU A 59 -12.93 30.25 17.71
CA LEU A 59 -12.28 30.87 16.57
C LEU A 59 -12.93 30.37 15.28
N ARG A 60 -12.82 31.16 14.22
CA ARG A 60 -13.29 30.79 12.88
C ARG A 60 -12.11 30.69 11.93
N ALA A 61 -12.12 29.66 11.09
CA ALA A 61 -11.20 29.52 9.96
C ALA A 61 -11.99 29.07 8.74
N ASP A 62 -11.73 29.73 7.62
CA ASP A 62 -12.18 29.31 6.29
C ASP A 62 -10.99 28.69 5.56
N PHE A 63 -11.17 27.53 4.95
CA PHE A 63 -10.10 26.81 4.26
C PHE A 63 -10.68 25.77 3.31
N ARG A 64 -9.91 25.43 2.28
CA ARG A 64 -10.16 24.26 1.45
C ARG A 64 -9.60 23.01 2.12
N LEU A 65 -10.39 21.95 2.29
CA LEU A 65 -9.89 20.66 2.75
C LEU A 65 -9.44 19.80 1.56
N VAL A 66 -8.26 19.19 1.67
CA VAL A 66 -7.85 18.04 0.86
C VAL A 66 -7.44 16.94 1.83
N ALA A 67 -7.98 15.73 1.65
CA ALA A 67 -7.68 14.62 2.54
C ALA A 67 -7.25 13.38 1.73
N ALA A 68 -6.33 12.61 2.28
CA ALA A 68 -5.84 11.35 1.74
C ALA A 68 -5.91 10.24 2.78
N THR A 69 -6.04 9.00 2.33
CA THR A 69 -6.04 7.81 3.19
C THR A 69 -5.71 6.57 2.37
N HIS A 70 -5.00 5.63 2.97
CA HIS A 70 -4.72 4.32 2.39
C HIS A 70 -5.77 3.27 2.76
N ARG A 71 -6.69 3.60 3.68
CA ARG A 71 -7.73 2.70 4.18
C ARG A 71 -9.05 2.87 3.45
N GLY A 72 -9.75 1.76 3.25
CA GLY A 72 -11.12 1.76 2.73
C GLY A 72 -12.10 2.40 3.71
N VAL A 73 -12.43 3.68 3.49
CA VAL A 73 -13.25 4.45 4.44
C VAL A 73 -14.69 3.92 4.49
N LYS A 74 -15.21 3.37 3.38
CA LYS A 74 -16.56 2.78 3.33
C LYS A 74 -16.67 1.58 4.27
N GLU A 75 -15.69 0.68 4.19
CA GLU A 75 -15.57 -0.51 5.03
C GLU A 75 -15.39 -0.10 6.51
N MET A 76 -14.65 0.97 6.77
CA MET A 76 -14.50 1.51 8.12
C MET A 76 -15.80 2.09 8.70
N VAL A 77 -16.66 2.69 7.85
CA VAL A 77 -17.99 3.15 8.24
C VAL A 77 -18.88 1.97 8.62
N GLU A 78 -18.85 0.89 7.83
CA GLU A 78 -19.59 -0.35 8.12
C GLU A 78 -19.10 -1.01 9.41
N ALA A 79 -17.79 -1.00 9.66
CA ALA A 79 -17.17 -1.50 10.88
C ALA A 79 -17.34 -0.57 12.10
N GLY A 80 -17.95 0.61 11.94
CA GLY A 80 -18.15 1.58 13.03
C GLY A 80 -16.86 2.27 13.53
N THR A 81 -15.74 2.10 12.82
CA THR A 81 -14.45 2.72 13.15
C THR A 81 -14.28 4.10 12.49
N PHE A 82 -15.15 4.43 11.54
CA PHE A 82 -15.23 5.75 10.94
C PHE A 82 -16.68 6.26 10.95
N ARG A 83 -16.88 7.54 11.23
CA ARG A 83 -18.23 8.10 11.28
C ARG A 83 -18.80 8.34 9.89
N ARG A 84 -20.03 7.88 9.70
CA ARG A 84 -20.77 8.04 8.45
C ARG A 84 -20.99 9.50 8.03
N ASP A 85 -21.28 10.37 8.99
CA ASP A 85 -21.51 11.80 8.75
C ASP A 85 -20.24 12.52 8.23
N LEU A 86 -19.09 12.26 8.85
CA LEU A 86 -17.80 12.76 8.39
C LEU A 86 -17.47 12.25 6.99
N TYR A 87 -17.69 10.95 6.72
CA TYR A 87 -17.43 10.34 5.41
C TYR A 87 -18.18 11.09 4.30
N TYR A 88 -19.48 11.34 4.46
CA TYR A 88 -20.25 12.07 3.46
C TYR A 88 -19.84 13.54 3.33
N ARG A 89 -19.30 14.16 4.39
CA ARG A 89 -18.82 15.54 4.34
C ARG A 89 -17.51 15.67 3.55
N ILE A 90 -16.60 14.70 3.65
CA ILE A 90 -15.29 14.73 2.99
C ILE A 90 -15.29 14.08 1.61
N SER A 91 -16.17 13.11 1.37
CA SER A 91 -16.21 12.32 0.12
C SER A 91 -17.01 13.01 -0.99
N ALA A 92 -17.03 14.35 -1.02
CA ALA A 92 -17.72 15.13 -2.04
C ALA A 92 -17.10 14.93 -3.44
N PHE A 93 -15.77 14.80 -3.52
CA PHE A 93 -15.05 14.56 -4.77
C PHE A 93 -13.92 13.54 -4.55
N PRO A 94 -14.22 12.22 -4.59
CA PRO A 94 -13.22 11.20 -4.37
C PRO A 94 -12.28 11.08 -5.58
N ILE A 95 -10.98 11.09 -5.33
CA ILE A 95 -9.94 10.82 -6.34
C ILE A 95 -9.29 9.49 -5.99
N HIS A 96 -9.44 8.49 -6.87
CA HIS A 96 -8.74 7.23 -6.73
C HIS A 96 -7.34 7.34 -7.33
N LEU A 97 -6.32 7.04 -6.53
CA LEU A 97 -4.93 7.02 -6.98
C LEU A 97 -4.55 5.58 -7.34
N PRO A 98 -4.33 5.26 -8.63
CA PRO A 98 -3.97 3.91 -9.04
C PRO A 98 -2.60 3.52 -8.49
N ALA A 99 -2.48 2.25 -8.10
CA ALA A 99 -1.21 1.66 -7.71
C ALA A 99 -0.28 1.58 -8.93
N LEU A 100 1.04 1.50 -8.70
CA LEU A 100 2.00 1.44 -9.81
C LEU A 100 1.76 0.23 -10.73
N ARG A 101 1.35 -0.91 -10.16
CA ARG A 101 1.00 -2.12 -10.91
C ARG A 101 -0.17 -1.96 -11.88
N GLU A 102 -1.03 -0.97 -11.67
CA GLU A 102 -2.22 -0.66 -12.50
C GLU A 102 -1.90 0.33 -13.63
N ARG A 103 -0.67 0.88 -13.64
CA ARG A 103 -0.17 1.85 -14.63
C ARG A 103 1.30 1.57 -14.96
N ARG A 104 1.58 0.36 -15.41
CA ARG A 104 2.97 -0.08 -15.71
C ARG A 104 3.54 0.66 -16.91
N GLU A 105 2.68 1.13 -17.81
CA GLU A 105 3.03 1.98 -18.94
C GLU A 105 3.76 3.28 -18.53
N ASP A 106 3.47 3.80 -17.33
CA ASP A 106 4.12 5.00 -16.79
C ASP A 106 5.52 4.71 -16.22
N LEU A 107 5.91 3.44 -16.06
CA LEU A 107 7.11 3.05 -15.33
C LEU A 107 8.38 3.66 -15.92
N GLY A 108 8.50 3.71 -17.25
CA GLY A 108 9.64 4.32 -17.94
C GLY A 108 9.83 5.78 -17.57
N VAL A 109 8.77 6.59 -17.74
CA VAL A 109 8.79 8.02 -17.41
C VAL A 109 9.02 8.25 -15.91
N LEU A 110 8.46 7.42 -15.05
CA LEU A 110 8.67 7.48 -13.61
C LEU A 110 10.12 7.19 -13.23
N VAL A 111 10.73 6.17 -13.82
CA VAL A 111 12.13 5.81 -13.60
C VAL A 111 13.04 6.96 -14.02
N GLU A 112 12.86 7.51 -15.23
CA GLU A 112 13.65 8.63 -15.73
C GLU A 112 13.58 9.85 -14.79
N ASN A 113 12.37 10.24 -14.40
CA ASN A 113 12.16 11.36 -13.48
C ASN A 113 12.76 11.10 -12.09
N LEU A 114 12.66 9.86 -11.58
CA LEU A 114 13.22 9.51 -10.27
C LEU A 114 14.74 9.49 -10.30
N LEU A 115 15.37 8.93 -11.34
CA LEU A 115 16.82 8.93 -11.50
C LEU A 115 17.37 10.35 -11.58
N GLN A 116 16.74 11.23 -12.37
CA GLN A 116 17.12 12.64 -12.45
C GLN A 116 17.02 13.36 -11.10
N ARG A 117 16.04 13.03 -10.25
CA ARG A 117 15.91 13.60 -8.90
C ARG A 117 16.89 13.03 -7.89
N LEU A 118 17.23 11.75 -8.01
CA LEU A 118 18.12 11.04 -7.10
C LEU A 118 19.59 11.40 -7.35
N ALA A 119 19.96 11.62 -8.61
CA ALA A 119 21.31 11.98 -9.02
C ALA A 119 21.27 13.13 -10.04
N PRO A 120 20.93 14.37 -9.63
CA PRO A 120 20.77 15.49 -10.57
C PRO A 120 22.04 15.86 -11.34
N GLU A 121 23.21 15.52 -10.79
CA GLU A 121 24.52 15.77 -11.41
C GLU A 121 24.95 14.64 -12.37
N ARG A 122 24.20 13.54 -12.46
CA ARG A 122 24.50 12.38 -13.31
C ARG A 122 23.35 12.13 -14.27
N THR A 123 23.67 11.70 -15.49
CA THR A 123 22.66 11.28 -16.45
C THR A 123 22.60 9.75 -16.43
N LEU A 124 21.76 9.22 -15.54
CA LEU A 124 21.63 7.78 -15.33
C LEU A 124 20.51 7.18 -16.16
N HIS A 125 20.75 5.98 -16.70
CA HIS A 125 19.77 5.21 -17.44
C HIS A 125 19.75 3.76 -16.98
N LEU A 126 18.60 3.10 -17.11
CA LEU A 126 18.52 1.66 -16.92
C LEU A 126 18.95 0.94 -18.20
N ALA A 127 19.80 -0.07 -18.06
CA ALA A 127 20.05 -1.02 -19.14
C ALA A 127 18.74 -1.80 -19.45
N PRO A 128 18.55 -2.30 -20.68
CA PRO A 128 17.33 -3.02 -21.06
C PRO A 128 16.94 -4.14 -20.10
N GLY A 129 17.91 -4.98 -19.68
CA GLY A 129 17.66 -6.06 -18.73
C GLY A 129 17.24 -5.57 -17.33
N ALA A 130 17.72 -4.41 -16.89
CA ALA A 130 17.32 -3.82 -15.60
C ALA A 130 15.86 -3.33 -15.68
N PHE A 131 15.51 -2.68 -16.79
CA PHE A 131 14.15 -2.24 -17.05
C PHE A 131 13.17 -3.42 -17.15
N GLU A 132 13.54 -4.50 -17.83
CA GLU A 132 12.73 -5.72 -17.92
C GLU A 132 12.47 -6.34 -16.53
N ARG A 133 13.47 -6.38 -15.65
CA ARG A 133 13.29 -6.86 -14.27
C ARG A 133 12.29 -6.01 -13.49
N LEU A 134 12.36 -4.68 -13.62
CA LEU A 134 11.38 -3.79 -12.99
C LEU A 134 9.98 -3.97 -13.58
N MET A 135 9.85 -4.10 -14.90
CA MET A 135 8.56 -4.31 -15.57
C MET A 135 7.90 -5.65 -15.17
N ALA A 136 8.70 -6.69 -14.93
CA ALA A 136 8.24 -7.98 -14.45
C ALA A 136 7.84 -7.97 -12.97
N TYR A 137 8.36 -7.03 -12.18
CA TYR A 137 8.09 -6.94 -10.75
C TYR A 137 6.63 -6.52 -10.47
N GLY A 138 6.04 -7.12 -9.44
CA GLY A 138 4.62 -6.90 -9.13
C GLY A 138 4.33 -5.57 -8.42
N PHE A 139 5.36 -4.91 -7.85
CA PHE A 139 5.23 -3.72 -7.01
C PHE A 139 4.11 -3.85 -5.97
N PRO A 140 4.28 -4.75 -4.97
CA PRO A 140 3.35 -4.81 -3.84
C PRO A 140 3.36 -3.49 -3.05
N GLY A 141 4.48 -2.77 -3.05
CA GLY A 141 4.59 -1.40 -2.55
C GLY A 141 4.10 -0.34 -3.54
N ASN A 142 4.19 0.93 -3.13
CA ASN A 142 3.86 2.08 -3.98
C ASN A 142 5.12 2.65 -4.67
N ILE A 143 5.02 3.82 -5.28
CA ILE A 143 6.15 4.54 -5.90
C ILE A 143 7.36 4.70 -4.95
N ARG A 144 7.18 4.68 -3.62
CA ARG A 144 8.31 4.72 -2.67
C ARG A 144 9.20 3.49 -2.78
N GLU A 145 8.63 2.32 -3.05
CA GLU A 145 9.41 1.09 -3.28
C GLU A 145 10.27 1.23 -4.53
N LEU A 146 9.69 1.67 -5.65
CA LEU A 146 10.45 1.98 -6.87
C LEU A 146 11.58 2.97 -6.58
N ARG A 147 11.28 4.06 -5.86
CA ARG A 147 12.31 5.04 -5.48
C ARG A 147 13.44 4.41 -4.67
N ASN A 148 13.14 3.58 -3.69
CA ASN A 148 14.17 2.93 -2.86
C ASN A 148 15.04 1.96 -3.66
N ILE A 149 14.42 1.21 -4.58
CA ILE A 149 15.13 0.31 -5.50
C ILE A 149 16.12 1.13 -6.35
N LEU A 150 15.64 2.22 -6.96
CA LEU A 150 16.48 3.08 -7.80
C LEU A 150 17.56 3.79 -6.99
N GLU A 151 17.26 4.29 -5.79
CA GLU A 151 18.23 4.94 -4.90
C GLU A 151 19.38 3.99 -4.56
N ARG A 152 19.08 2.74 -4.20
CA ARG A 152 20.10 1.72 -3.99
C ARG A 152 20.90 1.44 -5.27
N ALA A 153 20.23 1.32 -6.40
CA ALA A 153 20.88 1.03 -7.67
C ALA A 153 21.84 2.16 -8.11
N VAL A 154 21.46 3.42 -7.88
CA VAL A 154 22.29 4.60 -8.11
C VAL A 154 23.56 4.54 -7.27
N LEU A 155 23.45 4.18 -5.98
CA LEU A 155 24.61 4.06 -5.07
C LEU A 155 25.57 2.94 -5.48
N LEU A 156 25.05 1.86 -6.06
CA LEU A 156 25.84 0.71 -6.54
C LEU A 156 26.34 0.87 -7.98
N SER A 157 25.96 1.95 -8.66
CA SER A 157 26.35 2.21 -10.05
C SER A 157 27.65 3.01 -10.13
N ASP A 158 28.69 2.40 -10.70
CA ASP A 158 29.98 3.04 -10.93
C ASP A 158 30.01 3.93 -12.19
N GLY A 159 28.98 3.84 -13.05
CA GLY A 159 28.87 4.60 -14.31
C GLY A 159 27.45 5.11 -14.59
N ASP A 160 27.18 5.50 -15.83
CA ASP A 160 25.90 6.12 -16.22
C ASP A 160 24.78 5.12 -16.55
N SER A 161 25.12 3.82 -16.58
CA SER A 161 24.18 2.74 -16.85
C SER A 161 23.98 1.87 -15.62
N ILE A 162 22.72 1.67 -15.23
CA ILE A 162 22.30 0.77 -14.16
C ILE A 162 21.87 -0.56 -14.79
N GLY A 163 22.66 -1.60 -14.56
CA GLY A 163 22.40 -2.96 -15.00
C GLY A 163 21.49 -3.75 -14.05
N PRO A 164 21.09 -4.97 -14.46
CA PRO A 164 20.32 -5.88 -13.61
C PRO A 164 20.96 -6.18 -12.26
N GLU A 165 22.29 -6.18 -12.18
CA GLU A 165 23.10 -6.54 -11.02
C GLU A 165 23.10 -5.48 -9.90
N GLN A 166 22.80 -4.22 -10.23
CA GLN A 166 22.61 -3.17 -9.22
C GLN A 166 21.18 -3.14 -8.67
N LEU A 167 20.25 -3.91 -9.25
CA LEU A 167 18.90 -4.08 -8.73
C LEU A 167 18.83 -5.20 -7.68
N PRO A 168 17.97 -5.08 -6.65
CA PRO A 168 17.80 -6.12 -5.65
C PRO A 168 17.49 -7.50 -6.25
N GLU A 169 18.10 -8.56 -5.72
CA GLU A 169 17.91 -9.94 -6.20
C GLU A 169 16.47 -10.44 -6.00
N ASP A 170 15.81 -9.96 -4.94
CA ASP A 170 14.43 -10.25 -4.54
C ASP A 170 13.36 -9.54 -5.38
N LEU A 171 13.75 -8.81 -6.44
CA LEU A 171 12.86 -8.48 -7.55
C LEU A 171 12.55 -9.73 -8.40
N ALA A 172 12.14 -10.81 -7.73
CA ALA A 172 11.54 -11.95 -8.39
C ALA A 172 10.21 -11.51 -9.00
N PRO A 173 9.82 -12.03 -10.16
CA PRO A 173 8.43 -11.94 -10.59
C PRO A 173 7.58 -12.47 -9.44
N LEU A 174 6.70 -11.63 -8.88
CA LEU A 174 5.55 -12.20 -8.18
C LEU A 174 4.93 -13.18 -9.19
N PRO A 175 4.73 -14.47 -8.85
CA PRO A 175 3.98 -15.34 -9.73
C PRO A 175 2.71 -14.58 -10.06
N ALA A 176 2.50 -14.30 -11.35
CA ALA A 176 1.46 -13.40 -11.85
C ALA A 176 0.24 -13.58 -10.95
N ALA A 177 -0.14 -12.51 -10.24
CA ALA A 177 -1.19 -12.54 -9.22
C ALA A 177 -2.24 -13.54 -9.69
N MET A 178 -2.39 -14.65 -8.95
CA MET A 178 -3.29 -15.73 -9.35
C MET A 178 -4.56 -15.03 -9.81
N PRO A 179 -4.97 -15.18 -11.08
CA PRO A 179 -6.14 -14.49 -11.54
C PRO A 179 -7.24 -14.85 -10.55
N ASP A 180 -8.06 -13.88 -10.18
CA ASP A 180 -9.27 -14.02 -9.35
C ASP A 180 -10.32 -14.97 -9.98
N LYS A 181 -9.88 -15.82 -10.92
CA LYS A 181 -10.52 -17.05 -11.29
C LYS A 181 -10.47 -17.95 -10.07
N GLN A 182 -11.62 -18.02 -9.38
CA GLN A 182 -12.02 -19.27 -8.74
C GLN A 182 -11.56 -20.42 -9.64
N PRO A 183 -10.79 -21.39 -9.13
CA PRO A 183 -10.33 -22.50 -9.96
C PRO A 183 -11.54 -23.06 -10.68
N ALA A 184 -11.44 -23.23 -12.00
CA ALA A 184 -12.52 -23.84 -12.76
C ALA A 184 -12.92 -25.13 -12.04
N ILE A 185 -14.23 -25.36 -11.86
CA ILE A 185 -14.70 -26.57 -11.22
C ILE A 185 -14.27 -27.74 -12.11
N VAL A 186 -13.18 -28.40 -11.71
CA VAL A 186 -12.71 -29.64 -12.34
C VAL A 186 -13.40 -30.82 -11.66
N PRO A 187 -13.53 -31.97 -12.35
CA PRO A 187 -13.97 -33.20 -11.72
C PRO A 187 -13.16 -33.48 -10.44
N LEU A 188 -13.84 -34.00 -9.40
CA LEU A 188 -13.23 -34.22 -8.09
C LEU A 188 -11.96 -35.08 -8.14
N ASP A 189 -11.94 -36.08 -9.03
CA ASP A 189 -10.78 -36.95 -9.26
C ASP A 189 -9.58 -36.17 -9.83
N GLU A 190 -9.82 -35.20 -10.71
CA GLU A 190 -8.77 -34.35 -11.28
C GLU A 190 -8.25 -33.34 -10.25
N ALA A 191 -9.14 -32.71 -9.47
CA ALA A 191 -8.76 -31.83 -8.36
C ALA A 191 -7.87 -32.57 -7.34
N GLU A 192 -8.27 -33.79 -6.99
CA GLU A 192 -7.56 -34.61 -6.02
C GLU A 192 -6.18 -35.03 -6.53
N ARG A 193 -6.07 -35.47 -7.79
CA ARG A 193 -4.77 -35.81 -8.41
C ARG A 193 -3.84 -34.61 -8.48
N ASN A 194 -4.36 -33.46 -8.87
CA ASN A 194 -3.57 -32.22 -8.94
C ASN A 194 -3.07 -31.81 -7.56
N TYR A 195 -3.93 -31.91 -6.54
CA TYR A 195 -3.56 -31.63 -5.15
C TYR A 195 -2.50 -32.61 -4.61
N VAL A 196 -2.66 -33.91 -4.86
CA VAL A 196 -1.71 -34.95 -4.43
C VAL A 196 -0.34 -34.78 -5.10
N ARG A 197 -0.30 -34.43 -6.40
CA ARG A 197 0.95 -34.18 -7.13
C ARG A 197 1.67 -32.96 -6.60
N TRP A 198 0.96 -31.84 -6.43
CA TRP A 198 1.52 -30.63 -5.83
C TRP A 198 2.06 -30.90 -4.42
N ALA A 199 1.32 -31.61 -3.58
CA ALA A 199 1.73 -31.93 -2.22
C ALA A 199 2.96 -32.85 -2.18
N LEU A 200 3.13 -33.74 -3.16
CA LEU A 200 4.31 -34.60 -3.31
C LEU A 200 5.56 -33.81 -3.69
N GLU A 201 5.43 -32.81 -4.57
CA GLU A 201 6.51 -31.89 -4.95
C GLU A 201 6.97 -31.05 -3.76
N GLN A 202 6.03 -30.52 -2.96
CA GLN A 202 6.33 -29.75 -1.74
C GLN A 202 7.04 -30.58 -0.66
N LYS A 203 6.85 -31.90 -0.65
CA LYS A 203 7.48 -32.84 0.29
C LYS A 203 8.71 -33.53 -0.29
N GLY A 204 9.23 -33.06 -1.43
CA GLY A 204 10.47 -33.59 -2.01
C GLY A 204 10.38 -35.07 -2.41
N GLY A 205 9.18 -35.58 -2.70
CA GLY A 205 8.96 -36.97 -3.11
C GLY A 205 8.81 -37.99 -1.98
N ASP A 206 8.80 -37.57 -0.70
CA ASP A 206 8.56 -38.49 0.42
C ASP A 206 7.07 -38.88 0.54
N LYS A 207 6.77 -40.07 0.01
CA LYS A 207 5.41 -40.63 -0.02
C LYS A 207 4.88 -41.00 1.37
N LYS A 208 5.75 -41.33 2.34
CA LYS A 208 5.31 -41.69 3.70
C LYS A 208 4.88 -40.46 4.46
N ALA A 209 5.74 -39.43 4.43
CA ALA A 209 5.43 -38.14 5.04
C ALA A 209 4.20 -37.49 4.41
N LEU A 210 3.99 -37.68 3.10
CA LEU A 210 2.80 -37.18 2.41
C LEU A 210 1.53 -37.91 2.84
N ALA A 211 1.55 -39.24 2.98
CA ALA A 211 0.38 -40.01 3.41
C ALA A 211 -0.09 -39.60 4.80
N GLU A 212 0.86 -39.41 5.72
CA GLU A 212 0.60 -38.91 7.08
C GLU A 212 0.01 -37.49 7.07
N ALA A 213 0.60 -36.58 6.29
CA ALA A 213 0.12 -35.21 6.17
C ALA A 213 -1.28 -35.11 5.53
N LEU A 214 -1.62 -36.02 4.63
CA LEU A 214 -2.93 -36.11 4.00
C LEU A 214 -3.97 -36.87 4.84
N GLY A 215 -3.56 -37.50 5.96
CA GLY A 215 -4.44 -38.30 6.81
C GLY A 215 -4.96 -39.57 6.13
N ILE A 216 -4.23 -40.11 5.13
CA ILE A 216 -4.62 -41.32 4.38
C ILE A 216 -3.56 -42.41 4.52
N SER A 217 -3.94 -43.67 4.26
CA SER A 217 -2.96 -44.76 4.24
C SER A 217 -2.03 -44.66 3.01
N GLU A 218 -0.78 -45.13 3.13
CA GLU A 218 0.16 -45.22 2.00
C GLU A 218 -0.47 -45.96 0.80
N ARG A 219 -1.21 -47.04 1.04
CA ARG A 219 -1.95 -47.78 0.01
C ARG A 219 -2.98 -46.91 -0.74
N THR A 220 -3.64 -45.99 -0.05
CA THR A 220 -4.60 -45.06 -0.64
C THR A 220 -3.90 -44.00 -1.47
N LEU A 221 -2.75 -43.53 -1.00
CA LEU A 221 -1.89 -42.61 -1.73
C LEU A 221 -1.37 -43.24 -3.03
N TYR A 222 -0.88 -44.49 -3.00
CA TYR A 222 -0.43 -45.21 -4.20
C TYR A 222 -1.54 -45.36 -5.24
N ARG A 223 -2.76 -45.73 -4.82
CA ARG A 223 -3.93 -45.81 -5.72
C ARG A 223 -4.32 -44.48 -6.36
N LYS A 224 -3.99 -43.34 -5.72
CA LYS A 224 -4.25 -41.99 -6.25
C LYS A 224 -3.12 -41.47 -7.13
N LEU A 225 -1.95 -42.12 -7.09
CA LEU A 225 -0.77 -41.80 -7.92
C LEU A 225 -0.68 -42.65 -9.19
N GLU A 226 -1.31 -43.82 -9.23
CA GLU A 226 -1.36 -44.66 -10.42
C GLU A 226 -2.43 -44.16 -11.41
N PRO A 227 -2.13 -44.07 -12.72
CA PRO A 227 -3.12 -43.81 -13.74
C PRO A 227 -4.01 -45.06 -13.93
N ASN A 228 -5.32 -44.87 -13.97
CA ASN A 228 -6.21 -45.81 -14.68
C ASN A 228 -5.95 -45.72 -16.18
#